data_AF-A0A840PYV2-F1
#
_entry.id   AF-A0A840PYV2-F1
#
_cell.length_a   1.000
_cell.length_b   1.000
_cell.length_c   1.000
_cell.angle_alpha   90.00
_cell.angle_beta   90.00
_cell.angle_gamma   90.00
#
_symmetry.space_group_name_H-M   'P 1'
#
loop_
_entity.id
_entity.type
_entity.pdbx_description
1 polymer ?
#
loop_
_entity_poly.entity_id
_entity_poly.type
_entity_poly.pdbx_seq_one_letter_code
_entity_poly.pdbx_strand_id
1 'polypeptide(L)'
;MTESVNGHTTFHVDLDRAPELLAELDGVRAKYEAAQDVAAELGRITPPFADDVTVTAFKRLSERAQGGEGSLYDTAEGMIKWIDDFKAAVQKAFDEHKRIDNDNRMA
;
A
#
# COMPACT_ATOMS: atom_id res chain seq x y z
N MET A 1 9.38 -7.44 31.20
CA MET A 1 8.29 -8.04 32.00
C MET A 1 7.03 -7.90 31.16
N THR A 2 6.54 -9.01 30.62
CA THR A 2 5.46 -9.06 29.63
C THR A 2 4.12 -9.13 30.34
N GLU A 3 3.31 -8.08 30.26
CA GLU A 3 1.89 -8.14 30.58
C GLU A 3 1.10 -8.26 29.28
N SER A 4 0.45 -9.43 29.13
CA SER A 4 -0.50 -9.71 28.08
C SER A 4 -1.89 -9.36 28.61
N VAL A 5 -2.53 -8.35 28.02
CA VAL A 5 -3.94 -8.05 28.24
C VAL A 5 -4.67 -8.25 26.91
N ASN A 6 -5.45 -9.32 26.85
CA ASN A 6 -6.58 -9.57 25.95
C ASN A 6 -6.43 -9.16 24.47
N GLY A 7 -6.15 -10.14 23.60
CA GLY A 7 -6.85 -10.37 22.33
C GLY A 7 -6.85 -9.29 21.23
N HIS A 8 -6.32 -8.10 21.48
CA HIS A 8 -6.02 -7.09 20.51
C HIS A 8 -4.52 -7.13 20.30
N THR A 9 -4.08 -7.37 19.07
CA THR A 9 -2.71 -7.01 18.70
C THR A 9 -2.63 -5.49 18.82
N THR A 10 -2.32 -4.99 20.01
CA THR A 10 -2.05 -3.57 20.23
C THR A 10 -0.79 -3.27 19.45
N PHE A 11 -0.95 -2.67 18.28
CA PHE A 11 0.16 -2.07 17.55
C PHE A 11 0.74 -0.98 18.46
N HIS A 12 1.85 -1.29 19.12
CA HIS A 12 2.63 -0.29 19.84
C HIS A 12 3.36 0.57 18.81
N VAL A 13 2.69 1.64 18.38
CA VAL A 13 3.33 2.70 17.59
C VAL A 13 4.04 3.61 18.57
N ASP A 14 5.36 3.71 18.43
CA ASP A 14 6.13 4.76 19.06
C ASP A 14 5.74 6.10 18.41
N LEU A 15 4.94 6.88 19.13
CA LEU A 15 4.34 8.11 18.63
C LEU A 15 5.39 9.20 18.37
N ASP A 16 6.55 9.14 19.02
CA ASP A 16 7.67 10.05 18.75
C ASP A 16 8.25 9.81 17.35
N ARG A 17 8.11 8.59 16.84
CA ARG A 17 8.57 8.17 15.51
C ARG A 17 7.46 8.15 14.47
N ALA A 18 6.23 8.54 14.82
CA ALA A 18 5.11 8.58 13.88
C ALA A 18 5.42 9.40 12.61
N PRO A 19 6.10 10.57 12.67
CA PRO A 19 6.49 11.30 11.46
C PRO A 19 7.44 10.51 10.54
N GLU A 20 8.41 9.80 11.11
CA GLU A 20 9.36 8.95 10.35
C GLU A 20 8.62 7.79 9.69
N LEU A 21 7.73 7.11 10.43
CA LEU A 21 6.90 6.03 9.91
C LEU A 21 6.02 6.49 8.75
N LEU A 22 5.38 7.65 8.86
CA LEU A 22 4.56 8.20 7.77
C LEU A 22 5.39 8.49 6.52
N ALA A 23 6.61 9.03 6.68
CA ALA A 23 7.51 9.29 5.56
C ALA A 23 8.01 7.99 4.90
N GLU A 24 8.29 6.94 5.68
CA GLU A 24 8.63 5.62 5.14
C GLU A 24 7.47 5.02 4.35
N LEU A 25 6.23 5.14 4.88
CA LEU A 25 5.02 4.69 4.20
C LEU A 25 4.79 5.43 2.88
N ASP A 26 5.07 6.73 2.81
CA ASP A 26 5.07 7.49 1.56
C ASP A 26 6.08 6.94 0.55
N GLY A 27 7.29 6.61 1.01
CA GLY A 27 8.32 5.99 0.17
C GLY A 27 7.90 4.61 -0.35
N VAL A 28 7.18 3.82 0.44
CA VAL A 28 6.64 2.51 0.01
C VAL A 28 5.48 2.71 -0.96
N ARG A 29 4.57 3.64 -0.70
CA ARG A 29 3.45 3.99 -1.58
C ARG A 29 3.94 4.35 -2.98
N ALA A 30 4.95 5.22 -3.06
CA ALA A 30 5.55 5.62 -4.34
C ALA A 30 6.14 4.45 -5.14
N LYS A 31 6.66 3.40 -4.47
CA LYS A 31 7.14 2.19 -5.15
C LYS A 31 5.99 1.40 -5.78
N TYR A 32 4.84 1.34 -5.12
CA TYR A 32 3.67 0.68 -5.67
C TYR A 32 3.02 1.48 -6.80
N GLU A 33 3.07 2.83 -6.76
CA GLU A 33 2.68 3.66 -7.91
C GLU A 33 3.56 3.37 -9.13
N ALA A 34 4.89 3.33 -8.95
CA ALA A 34 5.80 2.96 -10.03
C ALA A 34 5.55 1.54 -10.56
N ALA A 35 5.21 0.58 -9.69
CA ALA A 35 4.85 -0.78 -10.10
C ALA A 35 3.53 -0.80 -10.91
N GLN A 36 2.56 0.02 -10.53
CA GLN A 36 1.29 0.18 -11.24
C GLN A 36 1.51 0.75 -12.65
N ASP A 37 2.38 1.76 -12.78
CA ASP A 37 2.76 2.34 -14.08
C ASP A 37 3.42 1.30 -14.99
N VAL A 38 4.38 0.54 -14.47
CA VAL A 38 5.04 -0.54 -15.22
C VAL A 38 4.03 -1.62 -15.64
N ALA A 39 3.09 -1.99 -14.77
CA ALA A 39 2.05 -2.95 -15.10
C ALA A 39 1.14 -2.42 -16.24
N ALA A 40 0.80 -1.13 -16.22
CA ALA A 40 0.03 -0.50 -17.29
C ALA A 40 0.80 -0.44 -18.62
N GLU A 41 2.12 -0.21 -18.58
CA GLU A 41 2.97 -0.27 -19.78
C GLU A 41 3.01 -1.69 -20.36
N LEU A 42 3.23 -2.70 -19.51
CA LEU A 42 3.23 -4.11 -19.90
C LEU A 42 1.88 -4.55 -20.50
N GLY A 43 0.77 -4.03 -19.97
CA GLY A 43 -0.59 -4.29 -20.47
C GLY A 43 -0.87 -3.75 -21.88
N ARG A 44 -0.03 -2.82 -22.38
CA ARG A 44 -0.21 -2.16 -23.68
C ARG A 44 0.73 -2.65 -24.76
N ILE A 45 1.58 -3.64 -24.47
CA ILE A 45 2.57 -4.12 -25.44
C ILE A 45 1.84 -4.82 -26.59
N THR A 46 2.11 -4.35 -27.81
CA THR A 46 1.55 -4.93 -29.04
C THR A 46 2.45 -6.07 -29.54
N PRO A 47 1.89 -7.22 -29.96
CA PRO A 47 2.67 -8.30 -30.53
C PRO A 47 3.40 -7.87 -31.81
N PRO A 48 4.69 -8.23 -31.98
CA PRO A 48 5.48 -7.86 -33.17
C PRO A 48 5.09 -8.64 -34.43
N PHE A 49 4.39 -9.76 -34.26
CA PHE A 49 3.96 -10.63 -35.34
C PHE A 49 2.49 -11.03 -35.13
N ALA A 50 1.79 -11.25 -36.24
CA ALA A 50 0.37 -11.62 -36.24
C ALA A 50 0.14 -13.14 -36.21
N ASP A 51 1.17 -13.95 -35.99
CA ASP A 51 1.00 -15.39 -35.82
C ASP A 51 0.30 -15.70 -34.49
N ASP A 52 -0.46 -16.79 -34.47
CA ASP A 52 -1.31 -17.16 -33.35
C ASP A 52 -0.53 -17.37 -32.04
N VAL A 53 0.72 -17.85 -32.12
CA VAL A 53 1.57 -18.10 -30.95
C VAL A 53 1.99 -16.77 -30.33
N THR A 54 2.50 -15.84 -31.14
CA THR A 54 2.91 -14.50 -30.69
C THR A 54 1.72 -13.74 -30.11
N VAL A 55 0.58 -13.70 -30.79
CA VAL A 55 -0.62 -13.02 -30.30
C VAL A 55 -1.08 -13.60 -28.96
N THR A 56 -1.12 -14.94 -28.83
CA THR A 56 -1.53 -15.59 -27.58
C THR A 56 -0.57 -15.29 -26.43
N ALA A 57 0.73 -15.28 -26.68
CA ALA A 57 1.73 -14.97 -25.65
C ALA A 57 1.57 -13.54 -25.12
N PHE A 58 1.40 -12.56 -26.00
CA PHE A 58 1.23 -11.15 -25.62
C PHE A 58 -0.12 -10.90 -24.93
N LYS A 59 -1.18 -11.62 -25.33
CA LYS A 59 -2.46 -11.58 -24.62
C LYS A 59 -2.31 -12.04 -23.17
N ARG A 60 -1.65 -13.17 -22.92
CA ARG A 60 -1.40 -13.68 -21.55
C ARG A 60 -0.53 -12.74 -20.72
N LEU A 61 0.48 -12.12 -21.34
CA LEU A 61 1.31 -11.12 -20.69
C LEU A 61 0.46 -9.92 -20.25
N SER A 62 -0.37 -9.40 -21.16
CA SER A 62 -1.26 -8.28 -20.89
C SER A 62 -2.28 -8.61 -19.80
N GLU A 63 -2.83 -9.83 -19.80
CA GLU A 63 -3.75 -10.29 -18.77
C GLU A 63 -3.07 -10.35 -17.39
N ARG A 64 -1.84 -10.84 -17.30
CA ARG A 64 -1.10 -10.90 -16.03
C ARG A 64 -0.64 -9.52 -15.55
N ALA A 65 -0.45 -8.58 -16.48
CA ALA A 65 -0.09 -7.20 -16.17
C ALA A 65 -1.30 -6.38 -15.69
N GLN A 66 -2.43 -6.38 -16.41
CA GLN A 66 -3.56 -5.48 -16.18
C GLN A 66 -4.95 -6.12 -16.38
N GLY A 67 -5.04 -7.44 -16.59
CA GLY A 67 -6.27 -8.11 -17.06
C GLY A 67 -7.36 -8.40 -16.04
N GLY A 68 -7.19 -8.05 -14.77
CA GLY A 68 -8.21 -8.28 -13.74
C GLY A 68 -7.66 -8.54 -12.33
N GLU A 69 -8.51 -9.12 -11.49
CA GLU A 69 -8.19 -9.47 -10.09
C GLU A 69 -6.92 -10.34 -10.00
N GLY A 70 -6.01 -9.95 -9.12
CA GLY A 70 -4.72 -10.62 -8.93
C GLY A 70 -3.67 -10.36 -10.02
N SER A 71 -3.94 -9.43 -10.95
CA SER A 71 -2.92 -8.90 -11.85
C SER A 71 -1.89 -8.04 -11.10
N LEU A 72 -0.77 -7.73 -11.74
CA LEU A 72 0.24 -6.83 -11.18
C LEU A 72 -0.35 -5.45 -10.85
N TYR A 73 -1.15 -4.91 -11.77
CA TYR A 73 -1.82 -3.63 -11.58
C TYR A 73 -2.77 -3.66 -10.38
N ASP A 74 -3.65 -4.65 -10.33
CA ASP A 74 -4.65 -4.81 -9.25
C ASP A 74 -3.98 -5.01 -7.87
N THR A 75 -2.92 -5.81 -7.83
CA THR A 75 -2.14 -6.02 -6.60
C THR A 75 -1.49 -4.71 -6.14
N ALA A 76 -0.91 -3.94 -7.04
CA ALA A 76 -0.30 -2.65 -6.72
C ALA A 76 -1.34 -1.65 -6.20
N GLU A 77 -2.51 -1.57 -6.84
CA GLU A 77 -3.64 -0.73 -6.41
C GLU A 77 -4.12 -1.10 -5.00
N GLY A 78 -4.30 -2.40 -4.73
CA GLY A 78 -4.69 -2.90 -3.41
C GLY A 78 -3.68 -2.54 -2.32
N MET A 79 -2.38 -2.62 -2.62
CA MET A 79 -1.32 -2.23 -1.69
C MET A 79 -1.27 -0.72 -1.45
N ILE A 80 -1.45 0.11 -2.49
CA ILE A 80 -1.55 1.57 -2.34
C ILE A 80 -2.70 1.91 -1.40
N LYS A 81 -3.88 1.33 -1.65
CA LYS A 81 -5.06 1.54 -0.80
C LYS A 81 -4.79 1.14 0.65
N TRP A 82 -4.19 -0.03 0.88
CA TRP A 82 -3.87 -0.49 2.22
C TRP A 82 -2.90 0.46 2.94
N ILE A 83 -1.88 0.99 2.25
CA ILE A 83 -0.95 1.97 2.80
C ILE A 83 -1.67 3.27 3.17
N ASP A 84 -2.54 3.77 2.30
CA ASP A 84 -3.31 4.99 2.56
C ASP A 84 -4.22 4.84 3.77
N ASP A 85 -4.92 3.70 3.87
CA ASP A 85 -5.79 3.38 5.01
C ASP A 85 -4.97 3.24 6.31
N PHE A 86 -3.78 2.63 6.25
CA PHE A 86 -2.88 2.49 7.40
C PHE A 86 -2.31 3.84 7.86
N LYS A 87 -1.88 4.69 6.93
CA LYS A 87 -1.43 6.06 7.23
C LYS A 87 -2.50 6.87 7.93
N ALA A 88 -3.75 6.80 7.44
CA ALA A 88 -4.88 7.48 8.07
C ALA A 88 -5.12 7.01 9.51
N ALA A 89 -4.99 5.70 9.77
CA ALA A 89 -5.11 5.14 11.11
C ALA A 89 -3.99 5.63 12.05
N VAL A 90 -2.73 5.67 11.57
CA VAL A 90 -1.58 6.18 12.35
C VAL A 90 -1.76 7.66 12.68
N GLN A 91 -2.15 8.47 11.70
CA GLN A 91 -2.38 9.91 11.90
C GLN A 91 -3.46 10.16 12.94
N LYS A 92 -4.58 9.42 12.85
CA LYS A 92 -5.67 9.51 13.83
C LYS A 92 -5.22 9.13 15.25
N ALA A 93 -4.43 8.07 15.39
CA ALA A 93 -3.92 7.64 16.69
C ALA A 93 -2.99 8.71 17.31
N PHE A 94 -2.15 9.33 16.48
CA PHE A 94 -1.26 10.41 16.91
C PHE A 94 -2.01 11.67 17.33
N ASP A 95 -3.01 12.09 16.56
CA ASP A 95 -3.82 13.27 16.88
C ASP A 95 -4.65 13.06 18.17
N GLU A 96 -5.17 11.86 18.38
CA GLU A 96 -5.89 11.51 19.61
C GLU A 96 -4.97 11.51 20.84
N HIS A 97 -3.75 10.99 20.71
CA HIS A 97 -2.78 11.03 21.81
C HIS A 97 -2.41 12.46 22.20
N LYS A 98 -2.16 13.33 21.22
CA LYS A 98 -1.90 14.76 21.45
C LYS A 98 -3.04 15.45 22.19
N ARG A 99 -4.29 15.10 21.85
CA ARG A 99 -5.48 15.66 22.51
C ARG A 99 -5.52 15.28 23.99
N ILE A 100 -5.35 13.98 24.29
CA ILE A 100 -5.33 13.46 25.66
C ILE A 100 -4.21 14.11 26.50
N ASP A 101 -3.00 14.21 25.92
CA ASP A 101 -1.87 14.85 26.60
C ASP A 101 -2.11 16.34 26.89
N ASN A 102 -2.80 17.04 25.99
CA ASN A 102 -3.15 18.44 26.18
C ASN A 102 -4.25 18.61 27.23
N ASP A 103 -5.27 17.76 27.20
CA ASP A 103 -6.37 17.77 28.18
C ASP A 103 -5.83 17.48 29.60
N ASN A 104 -4.92 16.51 29.75
CA ASN A 104 -4.28 16.19 31.02
C ASN A 104 -3.33 17.29 31.54
N ARG A 105 -2.77 18.13 30.66
CA ARG A 105 -1.90 19.26 31.05
C ARG A 105 -2.68 20.48 31.51
N MET A 106 -3.94 20.60 31.06
CA MET A 106 -4.82 21.74 31.34
C MET A 106 -5.80 21.48 32.50
N ALA A 107 -5.80 20.26 33.05
CA ALA A 107 -6.54 19.84 34.25
C ALA A 107 -5.68 19.95 35.51
#